data_AF-A0A9X4KJQ7-F1
#
_entry.id   AF-A0A9X4KJQ7-F1
#
_cell.length_a   1.000
_cell.length_b   1.000
_cell.length_c   1.000
_cell.angle_alpha   90.00
_cell.angle_beta   90.00
_cell.angle_gamma   90.00
#
_symmetry.space_group_name_H-M   'P 1'
#
loop_
_entity.id
_entity.type
_entity.pdbx_description
1 polymer ?
#
loop_
_entity_poly.entity_id
_entity_poly.type
_entity_poly.pdbx_seq_one_letter_code
_entity_poly.pdbx_strand_id
1 'polypeptide(L)'
;MRRHFSALAKAMNKLPDWIQDHPEALKTKGLSTTLTLTDTQLNEFLRAQSELLKDFTIAFKPNLLSLQGRSGSMEVAVTGTYTVENEPKNAIMFHMDTLVFNGLTLPDTTRDDLVRDFDLGFYPQQVMAYLKADSVNLEDGKLVVKLKIGK
;
A
#
# COMPACT_ATOMS: atom_id res chain seq x y z
N MET A 1 0.31 18.47 -1.95
CA MET A 1 -0.51 17.24 -2.11
C MET A 1 -0.09 16.35 -3.27
N ARG A 2 -0.36 16.66 -4.55
CA ARG A 2 -0.06 15.75 -5.69
C ARG A 2 1.40 15.27 -5.73
N ARG A 3 2.36 16.13 -5.37
CA ARG A 3 3.78 15.76 -5.23
C ARG A 3 4.02 14.65 -4.18
N HIS A 4 3.29 14.65 -3.07
CA HIS A 4 3.44 13.67 -1.98
C HIS A 4 2.80 12.33 -2.38
N PHE A 5 1.59 12.36 -2.95
CA PHE A 5 0.97 11.15 -3.52
C PHE A 5 1.81 10.56 -4.67
N SER A 6 2.40 11.41 -5.52
CA SER A 6 3.36 10.96 -6.55
C SER A 6 4.60 10.30 -5.94
N ALA A 7 5.14 10.85 -4.85
CA ALA A 7 6.26 10.24 -4.13
C ALA A 7 5.86 8.89 -3.53
N LEU A 8 4.65 8.79 -2.97
CA LEU A 8 4.10 7.55 -2.41
C LEU A 8 3.94 6.48 -3.48
N ALA A 9 3.27 6.78 -4.61
CA ALA A 9 3.12 5.83 -5.72
C ALA A 9 4.48 5.37 -6.29
N LYS A 10 5.44 6.30 -6.44
CA LYS A 10 6.81 5.95 -6.86
C LYS A 10 7.51 5.04 -5.86
N ALA A 11 7.28 5.23 -4.56
CA ALA A 11 7.82 4.35 -3.54
C ALA A 11 7.16 2.97 -3.60
N MET A 12 5.83 2.90 -3.73
CA MET A 12 5.09 1.62 -3.84
C MET A 12 5.54 0.78 -5.04
N ASN A 13 5.90 1.40 -6.17
CA ASN A 13 6.48 0.69 -7.32
C ASN A 13 7.81 -0.02 -7.02
N LYS A 14 8.51 0.35 -5.93
CA LYS A 14 9.75 -0.29 -5.47
C LYS A 14 9.53 -1.25 -4.31
N LEU A 15 8.31 -1.36 -3.80
CA LEU A 15 7.97 -2.28 -2.72
C LEU A 15 8.26 -3.75 -3.11
N PRO A 16 8.02 -4.20 -4.36
CA PRO A 16 8.38 -5.55 -4.77
C PRO A 16 9.86 -5.87 -4.59
N ASP A 17 10.75 -4.96 -4.98
CA ASP A 17 12.21 -5.11 -4.83
C ASP A 17 12.58 -5.20 -3.34
N TRP A 18 11.99 -4.34 -2.51
CA TRP A 18 12.22 -4.39 -1.06
C TRP A 18 11.78 -5.73 -0.46
N ILE A 19 10.64 -6.29 -0.89
CA ILE A 19 10.18 -7.61 -0.44
C ILE A 19 11.13 -8.73 -0.89
N GLN A 20 11.71 -8.64 -2.08
CA GLN A 20 12.72 -9.61 -2.54
C GLN A 20 13.97 -9.59 -1.66
N ASP A 21 14.38 -8.40 -1.19
CA ASP A 21 15.52 -8.21 -0.29
C ASP A 21 15.23 -8.58 1.17
N HIS A 22 13.95 -8.73 1.54
CA HIS A 22 13.48 -9.04 2.90
C HIS A 22 12.69 -10.36 2.92
N PRO A 23 13.34 -11.51 2.68
CA PRO A 23 12.68 -12.80 2.58
C PRO A 23 11.94 -13.21 3.85
N GLU A 24 12.27 -12.64 5.01
CA GLU A 24 11.54 -12.83 6.27
C GLU A 24 10.10 -12.32 6.23
N ALA A 25 9.78 -11.38 5.33
CA ALA A 25 8.41 -10.95 5.07
C ALA A 25 7.60 -12.05 4.35
N LEU A 26 8.26 -13.03 3.74
CA LEU A 26 7.65 -14.13 3.00
C LEU A 26 7.79 -15.46 3.75
N LYS A 27 6.66 -16.06 4.10
CA LYS A 27 6.61 -17.39 4.70
C LYS A 27 5.98 -18.39 3.75
N THR A 28 6.76 -19.33 3.25
CA THR A 28 6.29 -20.40 2.36
C THR A 28 6.01 -21.69 3.14
N LYS A 29 4.83 -22.28 2.91
CA LYS A 29 4.44 -23.59 3.43
C LYS A 29 3.78 -24.39 2.30
N GLY A 30 4.51 -25.35 1.74
CA GLY A 30 4.04 -26.10 0.57
C GLY A 30 3.88 -25.18 -0.65
N LEU A 31 2.69 -25.18 -1.26
CA LEU A 31 2.35 -24.35 -2.43
C LEU A 31 1.79 -22.96 -2.07
N SER A 32 1.67 -22.65 -0.78
CA SER A 32 1.13 -21.38 -0.29
C SER A 32 2.25 -20.52 0.28
N THR A 33 2.25 -19.25 -0.08
CA THR A 33 3.18 -18.24 0.45
C THR A 33 2.37 -17.17 1.16
N THR A 34 2.79 -16.74 2.34
CA THR A 34 2.17 -15.62 3.07
C THR A 34 3.15 -14.48 3.12
N LEU A 35 2.79 -13.33 2.56
CA LEU A 35 3.49 -12.07 2.76
C LEU A 35 2.92 -11.39 4.00
N THR A 36 3.78 -11.02 4.93
CA THR A 36 3.42 -10.20 6.10
C THR A 36 4.27 -8.94 6.08
N LEU A 37 3.61 -7.78 6.09
CA LEU A 37 4.26 -6.48 6.14
C LEU A 37 3.70 -5.70 7.32
N THR A 38 4.55 -5.33 8.28
CA THR A 38 4.12 -4.48 9.40
C THR A 38 4.03 -3.02 8.96
N ASP A 39 3.22 -2.23 9.67
CA ASP A 39 3.19 -0.78 9.45
C ASP A 39 4.56 -0.15 9.69
N THR A 40 5.32 -0.65 10.67
CA THR A 40 6.68 -0.22 10.98
C THR A 40 7.61 -0.43 9.78
N GLN A 41 7.63 -1.64 9.21
CA GLN A 41 8.41 -1.96 8.02
C GLN A 41 8.01 -1.09 6.82
N LEU A 42 6.71 -0.91 6.58
CA LEU A 42 6.23 -0.09 5.48
C LEU A 42 6.63 1.38 5.67
N ASN A 43 6.50 1.93 6.88
CA ASN A 43 6.92 3.30 7.16
C ASN A 43 8.44 3.47 6.98
N GLU A 44 9.25 2.56 7.51
CA GLU A 44 10.71 2.59 7.33
C GLU A 44 11.10 2.57 5.86
N PHE A 45 10.49 1.66 5.08
CA PHE A 45 10.65 1.59 3.64
C PHE A 45 10.31 2.93 2.96
N LEU A 46 9.13 3.51 3.22
CA LEU A 46 8.69 4.74 2.59
C LEU A 46 9.61 5.92 2.93
N ARG A 47 10.04 6.03 4.19
CA ARG A 47 10.96 7.08 4.64
C ARG A 47 12.34 6.97 3.97
N ALA A 48 12.79 5.75 3.66
CA ALA A 48 14.03 5.53 2.92
C ALA A 48 13.93 5.94 1.44
N GLN A 49 12.72 5.96 0.86
CA GLN A 49 12.53 6.32 -0.56
C GLN A 49 12.51 7.82 -0.83
N SER A 50 12.07 8.66 0.11
CA SER A 50 11.97 10.10 -0.11
C SER A 50 11.87 10.91 1.18
N GLU A 51 12.58 12.04 1.23
CA GLU A 51 12.42 13.07 2.26
C GLU A 51 10.96 13.55 2.39
N LEU A 52 10.19 13.54 1.30
CA LEU A 52 8.78 13.94 1.32
C LEU A 52 7.89 12.96 2.09
N LEU A 53 8.37 11.74 2.34
CA LEU A 53 7.64 10.68 3.01
C LEU A 53 8.03 10.56 4.50
N LYS A 54 8.98 11.37 4.99
CA LYS A 54 9.45 11.34 6.38
C LYS A 54 8.35 11.63 7.39
N ASP A 55 7.52 12.62 7.08
CA ASP A 55 6.44 13.07 7.95
C ASP A 55 5.12 12.32 7.70
N PHE A 56 5.15 11.26 6.89
CA PHE A 56 4.02 10.36 6.75
C PHE A 56 4.09 9.21 7.74
N THR A 57 2.92 8.80 8.19
CA THR A 57 2.71 7.63 9.02
C THR A 57 1.54 6.84 8.47
N ILE A 58 1.81 5.59 8.14
CA ILE A 58 0.81 4.58 7.83
C ILE A 58 0.55 3.75 9.09
N ALA A 59 -0.70 3.45 9.34
CA ALA A 59 -1.13 2.51 10.36
C ALA A 59 -2.09 1.51 9.73
N PHE A 60 -1.84 0.23 9.95
CA PHE A 60 -2.78 -0.83 9.60
C PHE A 60 -3.71 -1.07 10.80
N LYS A 61 -5.00 -0.98 10.55
CA LYS A 61 -6.07 -1.31 11.50
C LYS A 61 -6.92 -2.44 10.91
N PRO A 62 -7.72 -3.13 11.74
CA PRO A 62 -8.65 -4.14 11.22
C PRO A 62 -9.49 -3.59 10.06
N ASN A 63 -9.33 -4.19 8.88
CA ASN A 63 -9.99 -3.82 7.61
C ASN A 63 -9.72 -2.40 7.07
N LEU A 64 -8.75 -1.66 7.63
CA LEU A 64 -8.54 -0.25 7.24
C LEU A 64 -7.06 0.14 7.27
N LEU A 65 -6.59 0.77 6.20
CA LEU A 65 -5.34 1.51 6.19
C LEU A 65 -5.64 2.97 6.54
N SER A 66 -4.87 3.53 7.46
CA SER A 66 -4.85 4.97 7.75
C SER A 66 -3.50 5.54 7.38
N LEU A 67 -3.47 6.58 6.57
CA LEU A 67 -2.27 7.36 6.26
C LEU A 67 -2.47 8.79 6.74
N GLN A 68 -1.51 9.29 7.51
CA GLN A 68 -1.49 10.68 7.98
C GLN A 68 -0.16 11.31 7.60
N GLY A 69 -0.19 12.57 7.19
CA GLY A 69 1.03 13.32 6.89
C GLY A 69 0.85 14.81 7.14
N ARG A 70 1.92 15.44 7.63
CA ARG A 70 1.96 16.90 7.85
C ARG A 70 3.24 17.48 7.25
N SER A 71 3.12 18.58 6.52
CA SER A 71 4.29 19.31 6.00
C SER A 71 4.02 20.82 6.02
N GLY A 72 4.72 21.55 6.89
CA GLY A 72 4.43 22.97 7.13
C GLY A 72 3.00 23.17 7.64
N SER A 73 2.21 23.96 6.91
CA SER A 73 0.77 24.19 7.19
C SER A 73 -0.16 23.16 6.54
N MET A 74 0.39 22.20 5.79
CA MET A 74 -0.38 21.19 5.08
C MET A 74 -0.61 19.96 5.98
N GLU A 75 -1.86 19.53 6.14
CA GLU A 75 -2.24 18.31 6.84
C GLU A 75 -3.11 17.44 5.93
N VAL A 76 -2.78 16.15 5.87
CA VAL A 76 -3.45 15.14 5.06
C VAL A 76 -3.78 13.94 5.93
N ALA A 77 -5.03 13.48 5.87
CA ALA A 77 -5.43 12.18 6.37
C ALA A 77 -6.16 11.42 5.27
N VAL A 78 -5.76 10.18 5.03
CA VAL A 78 -6.37 9.25 4.08
C VAL A 78 -6.77 8.01 4.83
N THR A 79 -7.95 7.49 4.53
CA THR A 79 -8.30 6.12 4.90
C THR A 79 -8.64 5.33 3.65
N GLY A 80 -8.42 4.02 3.69
CA GLY A 80 -8.75 3.15 2.58
C GLY A 80 -8.70 1.68 2.92
N THR A 81 -9.11 0.87 1.96
CA THR A 81 -9.12 -0.59 2.04
C THR A 81 -8.28 -1.19 0.93
N TYR A 82 -7.91 -2.46 1.10
CA TYR A 82 -7.31 -3.26 0.04
C TYR A 82 -8.26 -4.36 -0.41
N THR A 83 -8.31 -4.60 -1.71
CA THR A 83 -9.00 -5.74 -2.30
C THR A 83 -8.04 -6.55 -3.18
N VAL A 84 -8.41 -7.79 -3.47
CA VAL A 84 -7.74 -8.57 -4.52
C VAL A 84 -8.53 -8.40 -5.81
N GLU A 85 -7.88 -7.85 -6.83
CA GLU A 85 -8.43 -7.74 -8.18
C GLU A 85 -7.70 -8.70 -9.11
N ASN A 86 -8.41 -9.26 -10.09
CA ASN A 86 -7.83 -10.22 -11.04
C ASN A 86 -7.67 -9.67 -12.47
N GLU A 87 -8.35 -8.57 -12.79
CA GLU A 87 -8.36 -7.94 -14.10
C GLU A 87 -7.91 -6.48 -13.99
N PRO A 88 -7.14 -5.95 -14.96
CA PRO A 88 -6.53 -6.67 -16.09
C PRO A 88 -5.37 -7.58 -15.66
N LYS A 89 -4.88 -7.44 -14.42
CA LYS A 89 -3.82 -8.25 -13.83
C LYS A 89 -4.13 -8.51 -12.37
N ASN A 90 -3.67 -9.64 -11.84
CA ASN A 90 -3.88 -9.98 -10.44
C ASN A 90 -3.06 -9.06 -9.52
N ALA A 91 -3.75 -8.27 -8.70
CA ALA A 91 -3.16 -7.23 -7.88
C ALA A 91 -3.89 -7.10 -6.54
N ILE A 92 -3.22 -6.47 -5.59
CA ILE A 92 -3.82 -6.00 -4.34
C ILE A 92 -4.03 -4.51 -4.51
N MET A 93 -5.27 -4.11 -4.77
CA MET A 93 -5.62 -2.74 -5.15
C MET A 93 -6.05 -1.95 -3.93
N PHE A 94 -5.53 -0.73 -3.82
CA PHE A 94 -5.93 0.21 -2.78
C PHE A 94 -7.14 1.02 -3.24
N HIS A 95 -8.16 1.09 -2.39
CA HIS A 95 -9.32 1.96 -2.58
C HIS A 95 -9.34 3.02 -1.50
N MET A 96 -9.40 4.28 -1.91
CA MET A 96 -9.43 5.41 -0.98
C MET A 96 -10.86 5.68 -0.50
N ASP A 97 -11.12 5.41 0.78
CA ASP A 97 -12.43 5.60 1.41
C ASP A 97 -12.67 7.04 1.83
N THR A 98 -11.63 7.74 2.30
CA THR A 98 -11.71 9.17 2.66
C THR A 98 -10.39 9.89 2.41
N LEU A 99 -10.48 11.19 2.13
CA LEU A 99 -9.34 12.10 2.05
C LEU A 99 -9.72 13.43 2.70
N VAL A 100 -9.04 13.75 3.79
CA VAL A 100 -9.16 15.02 4.51
C VAL A 100 -7.91 15.85 4.26
N PHE A 101 -8.10 17.07 3.80
CA PHE A 101 -7.05 18.04 3.55
C PHE A 101 -7.27 19.31 4.34
N ASN A 102 -6.34 19.66 5.23
CA ASN A 102 -6.46 20.83 6.10
C ASN A 102 -7.84 20.91 6.80
N GLY A 103 -8.37 19.76 7.24
CA GLY A 103 -9.68 19.65 7.88
C GLY A 103 -10.89 19.57 6.94
N LEU A 104 -10.69 19.67 5.62
CA LEU A 104 -11.78 19.58 4.64
C LEU A 104 -11.80 18.20 3.99
N THR A 105 -12.95 17.52 4.06
CA THR A 105 -13.15 16.24 3.35
C THR A 105 -13.36 16.53 1.87
N LEU A 106 -12.57 15.89 1.01
CA LEU A 106 -12.67 16.09 -0.43
C LEU A 106 -13.78 15.22 -1.05
N PRO A 107 -14.48 15.73 -2.08
CA PRO A 107 -15.53 14.97 -2.77
C PRO A 107 -14.94 13.80 -3.57
N ASP A 108 -15.79 12.80 -3.83
CA ASP A 108 -15.45 11.51 -4.44
C ASP A 108 -14.69 11.68 -5.77
N THR A 109 -15.14 12.59 -6.63
CA THR A 109 -14.50 12.85 -7.94
C THR A 109 -13.03 13.23 -7.82
N THR A 110 -12.67 14.03 -6.80
CA THR A 110 -11.27 14.44 -6.57
C THR A 110 -10.45 13.30 -6.00
N ARG A 111 -11.07 12.40 -5.21
CA ARG A 111 -10.42 11.21 -4.66
C ARG A 111 -10.15 10.20 -5.77
N ASP A 112 -11.12 9.95 -6.64
CA ASP A 112 -11.01 9.04 -7.77
C ASP A 112 -9.92 9.49 -8.74
N ASP A 113 -9.84 10.79 -9.02
CA ASP A 113 -8.76 11.35 -9.84
C ASP A 113 -7.38 11.10 -9.22
N LEU A 114 -7.25 11.20 -7.89
CA LEU A 114 -5.99 10.93 -7.20
C LEU A 114 -5.65 9.44 -7.19
N VAL A 115 -6.60 8.54 -6.95
CA VAL A 115 -6.37 7.09 -7.04
C VAL A 115 -5.95 6.70 -8.45
N ARG A 116 -6.62 7.25 -9.48
CA ARG A 116 -6.31 6.97 -10.88
C ARG A 116 -4.92 7.46 -11.28
N ASP A 117 -4.52 8.64 -10.78
CA ASP A 117 -3.22 9.23 -11.12
C ASP A 117 -2.05 8.61 -10.34
N PHE A 118 -2.32 7.95 -9.21
CA PHE A 118 -1.31 7.44 -8.29
C PHE A 118 -1.62 6.00 -7.88
N ASP A 119 -1.03 5.06 -8.62
CA ASP A 119 -1.14 3.63 -8.34
C ASP A 119 -0.47 3.29 -6.99
N LEU A 120 -1.30 2.88 -6.03
CA LEU A 120 -0.89 2.41 -4.70
C LEU A 120 -1.11 0.89 -4.57
N GLY A 121 -1.38 0.21 -5.69
CA GLY A 121 -1.53 -1.22 -5.73
C GLY A 121 -0.21 -1.96 -5.53
N PHE A 122 -0.32 -3.23 -5.16
CA PHE A 122 0.80 -4.15 -5.09
C PHE A 122 0.57 -5.31 -6.06
N TYR A 123 1.58 -5.62 -6.88
CA TYR A 123 1.51 -6.64 -7.92
C TYR A 123 2.44 -7.80 -7.55
N PRO A 124 1.92 -8.92 -7.02
CA PRO A 124 2.74 -10.05 -6.59
C PRO A 124 3.68 -10.60 -7.67
N GLN A 125 3.30 -10.45 -8.95
CA GLN A 125 4.08 -10.91 -10.10
C GLN A 125 5.39 -10.12 -10.27
N GLN A 126 5.47 -8.90 -9.74
CA GLN A 126 6.70 -8.11 -9.70
C GLN A 126 7.68 -8.66 -8.67
N VAL A 127 7.20 -9.30 -7.60
CA VAL A 127 8.07 -10.03 -6.65
C VAL A 127 8.54 -11.32 -7.29
N MET A 128 7.63 -12.16 -7.80
CA MET A 128 7.98 -13.34 -8.59
C MET A 128 6.87 -13.62 -9.59
N ALA A 129 7.22 -13.82 -10.87
CA ALA A 129 6.26 -13.85 -11.99
C ALA A 129 5.09 -14.84 -11.83
N TYR A 130 5.29 -15.96 -11.11
CA TYR A 130 4.28 -17.00 -10.90
C TYR A 130 3.39 -16.78 -9.66
N LEU A 131 3.61 -15.72 -8.88
CA LEU A 131 2.81 -15.42 -7.70
C LEU A 131 1.53 -14.69 -8.06
N LYS A 132 0.42 -15.10 -7.44
CA LYS A 132 -0.86 -14.40 -7.46
C LYS A 132 -1.37 -14.18 -6.04
N ALA A 133 -1.95 -13.01 -5.79
CA ALA A 133 -2.73 -12.72 -4.60
C ALA A 133 -4.00 -13.57 -4.59
N ASP A 134 -4.20 -14.28 -3.49
CA ASP A 134 -5.39 -15.08 -3.20
C ASP A 134 -6.31 -14.35 -2.22
N SER A 135 -5.74 -13.73 -1.19
CA SER A 135 -6.48 -12.90 -0.26
C SER A 135 -5.58 -11.81 0.34
N VAL A 136 -6.20 -10.69 0.72
CA VAL A 136 -5.58 -9.64 1.53
C VAL A 136 -6.38 -9.45 2.82
N ASN A 137 -5.67 -9.30 3.94
CA ASN A 137 -6.27 -8.98 5.23
C ASN A 137 -5.46 -7.89 5.93
N LEU A 138 -6.15 -6.91 6.50
CA LEU A 138 -5.56 -5.90 7.35
C LEU A 138 -5.86 -6.26 8.80
N GLU A 139 -4.80 -6.55 9.55
CA GLU A 139 -4.84 -6.79 10.98
C GLU A 139 -4.21 -5.58 11.69
N ASP A 140 -4.39 -5.51 13.00
CA ASP A 140 -3.76 -4.46 13.80
C ASP A 140 -2.23 -4.51 13.62
N GLY A 141 -1.66 -3.41 13.11
CA GLY A 141 -0.23 -3.24 12.86
C GLY A 141 0.36 -3.99 11.67
N LYS A 142 -0.42 -4.76 10.89
CA LYS A 142 0.13 -5.54 9.75
C LYS A 142 -0.85 -5.82 8.62
N LEU A 143 -0.30 -5.84 7.41
CA LEU A 143 -0.90 -6.36 6.21
C LEU A 143 -0.50 -7.84 6.05
N VAL A 144 -1.50 -8.72 5.86
CA VAL A 144 -1.29 -10.15 5.62
C VAL A 144 -1.88 -10.51 4.27
N VAL A 145 -1.03 -11.00 3.37
CA VAL A 145 -1.42 -11.41 2.03
C VAL A 145 -1.16 -12.89 1.87
N LYS A 146 -2.19 -13.64 1.47
CA LYS A 146 -2.01 -15.01 1.01
C LYS A 146 -1.74 -14.99 -0.48
N LEU A 147 -0.63 -15.61 -0.86
CA LEU A 147 -0.17 -15.77 -2.22
C LEU A 147 -0.22 -17.25 -2.59
N LYS A 148 -0.53 -17.52 -3.85
CA LYS A 148 -0.48 -18.85 -4.44
C LYS A 148 0.33 -18.84 -5.72
N ILE A 149 0.87 -20.01 -6.05
CA ILE A 149 1.43 -20.24 -7.38
C ILE A 149 0.26 -20.30 -8.37
N GLY A 150 0.29 -19.47 -9.40
CA GLY A 150 -0.70 -19.46 -10.47
C GLY A 150 -0.05 -19.28 -11.84
N LYS A 151 -0.59 -19.94 -12.86
CA LYS A 151 -0.30 -19.63 -14.26
C LYS A 151 -0.97 -18.32 -14.65
#